data_AF-A0A829ZFT9-F1
#
_entry.id   AF-A0A829ZFT9-F1
#
_cell.length_a   1.000
_cell.length_b   1.000
_cell.length_c   1.000
_cell.angle_alpha   90.00
_cell.angle_beta   90.00
_cell.angle_gamma   90.00
#
_symmetry.space_group_name_H-M   'P 1'
#
loop_
_entity.id
_entity.type
_entity.pdbx_description
1 polymer ?
#
loop_
_entity_poly.entity_id
_entity_poly.type
_entity_poly.pdbx_seq_one_letter_code
_entity_poly.pdbx_strand_id
1 'polypeptide(L)' 'MEGITEINKDKYIDNCMKIVKEMIRDEDFSDELWTVLTNEIMDTCLFIGGDFSEDNIRDITNQYINNDGIKRFKKAHEVL' A
#
# COMPACT_ATOMS: atom_id res chain seq x y z
N MET A 1 27.05 14.47 2.56
CA MET A 1 26.08 13.46 2.10
C MET A 1 24.72 14.07 2.38
N GLU A 2 24.00 14.53 1.36
CA GLU A 2 22.62 14.97 1.57
C GLU A 2 21.86 13.75 2.09
N GLY A 3 21.37 13.85 3.33
CA GLY A 3 20.57 12.78 3.91
C GLY A 3 19.35 12.59 3.02
N ILE A 4 19.15 11.35 2.57
CA ILE A 4 17.88 10.90 2.00
C ILE A 4 16.78 11.50 2.87
N THR A 5 15.98 12.40 2.31
CA THR A 5 14.88 13.00 3.06
C THR A 5 13.89 11.88 3.30
N GLU A 6 13.83 11.37 4.52
CA GLU A 6 12.90 10.31 4.90
C GLU A 6 11.48 10.85 4.73
N ILE A 7 10.75 10.29 3.77
CA ILE A 7 9.37 10.69 3.52
C ILE A 7 8.54 10.21 4.71
N ASN A 8 7.96 11.15 5.45
CA ASN A 8 7.06 10.82 6.56
C ASN A 8 5.74 10.24 6.01
N LYS A 9 5.60 8.91 6.06
CA LYS A 9 4.44 8.15 5.58
C LYS A 9 3.12 8.55 6.25
N ASP A 10 3.15 8.97 7.51
CA ASP A 10 1.94 9.32 8.27
C ASP A 10 1.18 10.50 7.64
N LYS A 11 1.88 11.35 6.89
CA LYS A 11 1.24 12.46 6.16
C LYS A 11 0.47 12.03 4.91
N TYR A 12 0.72 10.81 4.41
CA TYR A 12 0.21 10.32 3.14
C TYR A 12 -0.70 9.10 3.29
N ILE A 13 -0.66 8.41 4.44
CA ILE A 13 -1.36 7.15 4.67
C ILE A 13 -2.86 7.23 4.35
N ASP A 14 -3.54 8.29 4.79
CA ASP A 14 -4.99 8.46 4.56
C ASP A 14 -5.33 8.58 3.06
N ASN A 15 -4.50 9.30 2.30
CA ASN A 15 -4.72 9.46 0.86
C ASN A 15 -4.38 8.18 0.09
N CYS A 16 -3.26 7.53 0.45
CA CYS A 16 -2.88 6.26 -0.15
C CYS A 16 -3.94 5.20 0.12
N MET A 17 -4.47 5.13 1.35
CA MET A 17 -5.48 4.16 1.75
C MET A 17 -6.79 4.34 0.98
N LYS A 18 -7.20 5.59 0.71
CA LYS A 18 -8.38 5.86 -0.15
C LYS A 18 -8.20 5.24 -1.53
N ILE A 19 -7.04 5.44 -2.16
CA ILE A 19 -6.74 4.88 -3.49
C ILE A 19 -6.71 3.35 -3.44
N VAL A 20 -6.06 2.77 -2.43
CA VAL A 20 -5.98 1.31 -2.23
C VAL A 20 -7.38 0.71 -2.07
N LYS A 21 -8.25 1.30 -1.23
CA LYS A 21 -9.65 0.88 -1.03
C LYS A 21 -10.49 1.03 -2.31
N GLU A 22 -10.26 2.04 -3.13
CA GLU A 22 -10.95 2.21 -4.42
C GLU A 22 -10.63 1.10 -5.43
N MET A 23 -9.41 0.56 -5.36
CA MET A 23 -8.93 -0.49 -6.27
C MET A 23 -9.28 -1.89 -5.77
N ILE A 24 -9.22 -2.13 -4.45
CA ILE A 24 -9.47 -3.42 -3.82
C ILE A 24 -10.86 -3.38 -3.18
N ARG A 25 -11.90 -3.57 -4.01
CA ARG A 25 -13.29 -3.33 -3.60
C ARG A 25 -13.96 -4.50 -2.89
N ASP A 26 -13.44 -5.71 -3.07
CA ASP A 26 -14.10 -6.95 -2.63
C ASP A 26 -13.61 -7.44 -1.25
N GLU A 27 -12.99 -6.55 -0.46
CA GLU A 27 -12.40 -6.87 0.84
C GLU A 27 -13.05 -6.10 1.98
N ASP A 28 -13.37 -6.81 3.06
CA ASP A 28 -13.94 -6.25 4.30
C ASP A 28 -12.91 -6.31 5.43
N PHE A 29 -11.76 -5.68 5.20
CA PHE A 29 -10.70 -5.58 6.20
C PHE A 29 -11.05 -4.57 7.29
N SER A 30 -10.57 -4.83 8.51
CA SER A 30 -10.56 -3.82 9.58
C SER A 30 -9.72 -2.61 9.17
N ASP A 31 -9.94 -1.46 9.79
CA ASP A 31 -9.13 -0.27 9.53
C ASP A 31 -7.63 -0.49 9.82
N GLU A 32 -7.32 -1.34 10.81
CA GLU A 32 -5.95 -1.76 11.10
C GLU A 32 -5.34 -2.54 9.93
N LEU A 33 -6.04 -3.53 9.39
CA LEU A 33 -5.57 -4.30 8.24
C LEU A 33 -5.46 -3.46 6.97
N TRP A 34 -6.38 -2.53 6.74
CA TRP A 34 -6.24 -1.55 5.66
C TRP A 34 -4.99 -0.68 5.82
N THR A 35 -4.66 -0.29 7.05
CA THR A 35 -3.45 0.47 7.35
C THR A 35 -2.19 -0.35 7.08
N VAL A 36 -2.17 -1.62 7.46
CA VAL A 36 -1.03 -2.51 7.21
C VAL A 36 -0.84 -2.75 5.71
N LEU A 37 -1.91 -3.11 4.99
CA LEU A 37 -1.86 -3.32 3.54
C LEU A 37 -1.38 -2.06 2.79
N THR A 38 -1.92 -0.90 3.17
CA THR A 38 -1.51 0.38 2.55
C THR A 38 -0.04 0.68 2.83
N ASN A 39 0.45 0.40 4.04
CA ASN A 39 1.87 0.55 4.36
C ASN A 39 2.76 -0.37 3.52
N GLU A 40 2.37 -1.63 3.30
CA GLU A 40 3.13 -2.57 2.47
C GLU A 40 3.27 -2.08 1.02
N ILE A 41 2.19 -1.51 0.47
CA ILE A 41 2.16 -0.88 -0.85
C ILE A 41 3.07 0.36 -0.88
N MET A 42 2.96 1.24 0.13
CA MET A 42 3.79 2.44 0.26
C MET A 42 5.28 2.10 0.41
N ASP A 43 5.62 1.07 1.20
CA ASP A 43 7.00 0.61 1.37
C ASP A 43 7.57 0.08 0.05
N THR A 44 6.75 -0.62 -0.74
CA THR A 44 7.12 -1.06 -2.08
C THR A 44 7.37 0.14 -3.01
N CYS A 45 6.50 1.17 -2.98
CA CYS A 45 6.72 2.41 -3.74
C CYS A 45 8.07 3.06 -3.40
N LEU A 46 8.41 3.20 -2.12
CA LEU A 46 9.69 3.78 -1.70
C LEU A 46 10.88 2.89 -2.07
N PHE A 47 10.76 1.57 -1.89
CA PHE A 47 11.84 0.61 -2.14
C PHE A 47 12.32 0.63 -3.60
N ILE A 48 11.41 0.88 -4.54
CA ILE A 48 11.75 0.99 -5.97
C ILE A 48 12.12 2.41 -6.41
N GLY A 49 12.20 3.37 -5.49
CA GLY A 49 12.55 4.76 -5.76
C GLY A 49 11.39 5.63 -6.26
N GLY A 50 10.14 5.19 -6.06
CA GLY A 50 8.94 5.97 -6.35
C GLY A 50 8.56 6.94 -5.21
N ASP A 51 7.38 7.54 -5.35
CA ASP A 51 6.77 8.42 -4.35
C ASP A 51 5.32 8.00 -4.06
N PHE A 52 4.59 8.81 -3.29
CA PHE A 52 3.19 8.58 -2.94
C PHE A 52 2.21 9.37 -3.81
N SER A 53 2.61 9.72 -5.04
CA SER A 53 1.67 10.22 -6.03
C SER A 53 0.61 9.17 -6.34
N GLU A 54 -0.57 9.64 -6.73
CA GLU A 54 -1.72 8.79 -7.01
C GLU A 54 -1.42 7.77 -8.11
N ASP A 55 -0.69 8.17 -9.16
CA ASP A 55 -0.27 7.28 -10.25
C ASP A 55 0.63 6.14 -9.75
N ASN A 56 1.62 6.45 -8.90
CA ASN A 56 2.52 5.44 -8.33
C ASN A 56 1.79 4.48 -7.39
N ILE A 57 0.92 4.98 -6.51
CA ILE A 57 0.13 4.12 -5.62
C ILE A 57 -0.78 3.19 -6.43
N ARG A 58 -1.42 3.70 -7.49
CA ARG A 58 -2.26 2.87 -8.36
C ARG A 58 -1.48 1.81 -9.09
N ASP A 59 -0.33 2.16 -9.67
CA ASP A 59 0.51 1.21 -10.40
C ASP A 59 0.99 0.08 -9.47
N ILE A 60 1.52 0.42 -8.29
CA ILE A 60 1.99 -0.58 -7.33
C ILE A 60 0.84 -1.40 -6.75
N THR A 61 -0.32 -0.80 -6.49
CA THR A 61 -1.51 -1.57 -6.07
C THR A 61 -1.97 -2.54 -7.16
N ASN A 62 -1.94 -2.13 -8.43
CA ASN A 62 -2.28 -3.01 -9.55
C ASN A 62 -1.28 -4.16 -9.68
N GLN A 63 0.02 -3.87 -9.58
CA GLN A 63 1.07 -4.91 -9.54
C GLN A 63 0.89 -5.85 -8.34
N TYR A 64 0.49 -5.33 -7.18
CA TYR A 64 0.21 -6.11 -5.98
C TYR A 64 -0.93 -7.11 -6.24
N ILE A 65 -2.05 -6.64 -6.78
CA ILE A 65 -3.21 -7.47 -7.13
C ILE A 65 -2.84 -8.54 -8.16
N ASN A 66 -2.17 -8.15 -9.25
CA ASN A 66 -1.83 -9.06 -10.36
C ASN A 66 -0.85 -10.17 -9.95
N ASN A 67 -0.09 -9.98 -8.87
CA ASN A 67 0.85 -10.95 -8.34
C ASN A 67 0.31 -11.72 -7.13
N ASP A 68 -1.01 -11.93 -7.04
CA ASP A 68 -1.66 -12.61 -5.89
C ASP A 68 -1.33 -11.96 -4.53
N GLY A 69 -1.04 -10.66 -4.50
CA GLY A 69 -0.63 -9.94 -3.29
C GLY A 69 -1.70 -10.04 -2.19
N ILE A 70 -2.97 -9.82 -2.53
CA ILE A 70 -4.08 -9.89 -1.56
C ILE A 70 -4.21 -11.28 -0.93
N LYS A 71 -4.05 -12.34 -1.73
CA LYS A 71 -4.07 -13.72 -1.22
C LYS A 71 -2.91 -13.97 -0.25
N ARG A 72 -1.73 -13.45 -0.55
CA ARG A 72 -0.54 -13.56 0.32
C ARG A 72 -0.72 -12.75 1.60
N PHE A 73 -1.24 -11.53 1.50
CA PHE A 73 -1.59 -10.67 2.62
C PHE A 73 -2.52 -11.37 3.60
N LYS A 74 -3.67 -11.86 3.10
CA LYS A 74 -4.64 -12.58 3.94
C LYS A 74 -4.04 -13.76 4.68
N LYS A 75 -3.18 -14.53 4.00
CA LYS A 75 -2.49 -15.67 4.59
C LYS A 75 -1.50 -15.24 5.68
N ALA A 76 -0.78 -14.14 5.47
CA ALA A 76 0.19 -13.62 6.44
C ALA A 76 -0.46 -13.03 7.69
N HIS A 77 -1.67 -12.48 7.55
CA HIS A 77 -2.44 -11.86 8.62
C HIS A 77 -3.55 -12.74 9.20
N GLU A 78 -3.57 -14.04 8.85
CA GLU A 78 -4.52 -15.03 9.36
C GLU A 78 -6.02 -14.66 9.18
N VAL A 79 -6.34 -13.98 8.08
CA VAL A 79 -7.71 -13.55 7.70
C VAL A 79 -8.25 -14.30 6.47
N LEU A 80 -7.88 -15.57 6.35
CA LEU A 80 -8.14 -16.43 5.19
C LEU A 80 -9.26 -17.45 5.46
#